data_AF-A0A1C6L7J9-F1
#
_entry.id   AF-A0A1C6L7J9-F1
#
_cell.length_a   1.000
_cell.length_b   1.000
_cell.length_c   1.000
_cell.angle_alpha   90.00
_cell.angle_beta   90.00
_cell.angle_gamma   90.00
#
_symmetry.space_group_name_H-M   'P 1'
#
loop_
_entity.id
_entity.type
_entity.pdbx_description
1 polymer ?
#
loop_
_entity_poly.entity_id
_entity_poly.type
_entity_poly.pdbx_seq_one_letter_code
_entity_poly.pdbx_strand_id
1 'polypeptide(L)'
;MHSYLRTVGFSKVKSRKEMQEIIQDVINTYDEKIAVENHPDGVFVQYSKNYGCDCGITVCGQYDEDNEFHVEYSFPFFRGTGITSQESVVVERHAEKESYAGACDDMRLGVTLIFYLQNPAEYMLEKYKGNMREGQPLTITGLAREGKILFPVQKDKEAVKVERELTKNRNNLIAAARNGDEEAMEDLTMEDMDMYSMISERIVTDDVLTIVDTCFMPHGIECDQYSVMGEIVDFVNFKNILTGEKLCQMTIECNDIQFDVCINCADLLGEPAVGRRFKGLIWLQGQLHF
;
A
#
# COMPACT_ATOMS: atom_id res chain seq x y z
N MET A 1 5.20 19.27 3.16
CA MET A 1 4.23 19.11 2.05
C MET A 1 4.38 17.69 1.56
N HIS A 2 3.29 16.93 1.50
CA HIS A 2 3.38 15.49 1.26
C HIS A 2 3.85 15.24 -0.18
N SER A 3 4.97 14.54 -0.35
CA SER A 3 5.59 14.25 -1.66
C SER A 3 4.67 13.44 -2.59
N TYR A 4 3.71 12.74 -2.00
CA TYR A 4 2.72 11.91 -2.69
C TYR A 4 1.42 12.64 -3.08
N LEU A 5 1.23 13.95 -2.83
CA LEU A 5 0.01 14.65 -3.31
C LEU A 5 -0.20 14.55 -4.83
N ARG A 6 0.91 14.45 -5.57
CA ARG A 6 0.87 14.29 -7.02
C ARG A 6 0.20 12.99 -7.49
N THR A 7 0.28 11.93 -6.70
CA THR A 7 -0.25 10.61 -7.05
C THR A 7 -1.78 10.58 -7.07
N VAL A 8 -2.40 11.50 -6.32
CA VAL A 8 -3.85 11.75 -6.31
C VAL A 8 -4.23 12.98 -7.13
N GLY A 9 -3.36 13.45 -8.01
CA GLY A 9 -3.68 14.46 -9.04
C GLY A 9 -3.45 15.90 -8.63
N PHE A 10 -2.65 16.15 -7.58
CA PHE A 10 -2.29 17.51 -7.14
C PHE A 10 -0.82 17.82 -7.43
N SER A 11 -0.32 17.44 -8.61
CA SER A 11 1.11 17.57 -8.94
C SER A 11 1.60 19.02 -9.04
N LYS A 12 0.68 19.96 -9.28
CA LYS A 12 0.97 21.40 -9.41
C LYS A 12 0.96 22.16 -8.09
N VAL A 13 0.48 21.55 -7.00
CA VAL A 13 0.42 22.19 -5.68
C VAL A 13 1.85 22.33 -5.15
N LYS A 14 2.31 23.58 -4.99
CA LYS A 14 3.70 23.88 -4.56
C LYS A 14 3.76 24.83 -3.38
N SER A 15 2.69 25.57 -3.12
CA SER A 15 2.63 26.55 -2.03
C SER A 15 1.82 26.06 -0.83
N ARG A 16 2.17 26.55 0.36
CA ARG A 16 1.38 26.31 1.58
C ARG A 16 -0.05 26.85 1.45
N LYS A 17 -0.23 27.94 0.70
CA LYS A 17 -1.53 28.58 0.47
C LYS A 17 -2.46 27.67 -0.33
N GLU A 18 -1.99 27.11 -1.45
CA GLU A 18 -2.77 26.15 -2.25
C GLU A 18 -3.14 24.92 -1.42
N MET A 19 -2.24 24.43 -0.57
CA MET A 19 -2.55 23.32 0.34
C MET A 19 -3.64 23.70 1.36
N GLN A 20 -3.60 24.92 1.90
CA GLN A 20 -4.66 25.41 2.80
C GLN A 20 -6.01 25.52 2.10
N GLU A 21 -6.04 25.95 0.84
CA GLU A 21 -7.27 26.00 0.03
C GLU A 21 -7.87 24.60 -0.14
N ILE A 22 -7.02 23.59 -0.40
CA ILE A 22 -7.47 22.19 -0.51
C ILE A 22 -7.94 21.65 0.83
N ILE A 23 -7.22 21.91 1.93
CA ILE A 23 -7.64 21.50 3.28
C ILE A 23 -9.00 22.10 3.62
N GLN A 24 -9.20 23.39 3.32
CA GLN A 24 -10.48 24.05 3.56
C GLN A 24 -11.60 23.46 2.70
N ASP A 25 -11.30 23.11 1.44
CA ASP A 25 -12.25 22.43 0.56
C ASP A 25 -12.66 21.06 1.13
N VAL A 26 -11.69 20.26 1.62
CA VAL A 26 -11.97 18.97 2.30
C VAL A 26 -12.88 19.19 3.52
N ILE A 27 -12.58 20.15 4.38
CA ILE A 27 -13.36 20.41 5.60
C ILE A 27 -14.79 20.90 5.26
N ASN A 28 -14.95 21.69 4.20
CA ASN A 28 -16.25 22.28 3.83
C ASN A 28 -17.15 21.33 3.04
N THR A 29 -16.55 20.37 2.30
CA THR A 29 -17.27 19.54 1.31
C THR A 29 -16.81 18.08 1.36
N TYR A 30 -16.52 17.58 2.56
CA TYR A 30 -16.13 16.19 2.81
C TYR A 30 -17.20 15.22 2.29
N ASP A 31 -16.76 14.03 1.88
CA ASP A 31 -17.65 12.91 1.59
C ASP A 31 -17.85 12.05 2.84
N GLU A 32 -16.83 11.97 3.70
CA GLU A 32 -16.84 11.19 4.93
C GLU A 32 -16.31 12.00 6.11
N LYS A 33 -16.94 11.82 7.27
CA LYS A 33 -16.54 12.39 8.55
C LYS A 33 -16.66 11.34 9.64
N ILE A 34 -15.59 11.12 10.38
CA ILE A 34 -15.58 10.27 11.59
C ILE A 34 -15.07 11.12 12.75
N ALA A 35 -15.80 11.12 13.86
CA ALA A 35 -15.46 11.85 15.07
C ALA A 35 -15.33 10.89 16.26
N VAL A 36 -14.32 11.15 17.10
CA VAL A 36 -13.97 10.37 18.28
C VAL A 36 -14.04 11.28 19.49
N GLU A 37 -15.16 11.24 20.21
CA GLU A 37 -15.45 12.13 21.34
C GLU A 37 -14.69 11.76 22.63
N ASN A 38 -14.25 10.51 22.76
CA ASN A 38 -13.58 9.99 23.96
C ASN A 38 -12.05 10.14 23.91
N HIS A 39 -11.51 11.06 23.11
CA HIS A 39 -10.06 11.24 22.99
C HIS A 39 -9.52 12.06 24.20
N PRO A 40 -8.35 11.74 24.77
CA PRO A 40 -7.82 12.43 25.96
C PRO A 40 -7.68 13.95 25.81
N ASP A 41 -7.38 14.40 24.59
CA ASP A 41 -7.10 15.80 24.26
C ASP A 41 -8.32 16.54 23.66
N GLY A 42 -9.52 15.93 23.62
CA GLY A 42 -10.74 16.54 23.10
C GLY A 42 -11.51 15.65 22.13
N VAL A 43 -12.02 16.24 21.04
CA VAL A 43 -12.72 15.49 19.99
C VAL A 43 -11.83 15.38 18.76
N PHE A 44 -11.29 14.19 18.50
CA PHE A 44 -10.52 13.91 17.29
C PHE A 44 -11.45 13.68 16.11
N VAL A 45 -11.18 14.33 14.97
CA VAL A 45 -12.02 14.25 13.78
C VAL A 45 -11.18 14.03 12.52
N GLN A 46 -11.65 13.10 11.70
CA GLN A 46 -11.12 12.77 10.39
C GLN A 46 -12.15 13.16 9.32
N TYR A 47 -11.74 14.05 8.41
CA TYR A 47 -12.48 14.41 7.21
C TYR A 47 -11.81 13.79 5.99
N SER A 48 -12.56 13.10 5.14
CA SER A 48 -12.04 12.53 3.90
C SER A 48 -12.90 13.01 2.72
N LYS A 49 -12.22 13.46 1.67
CA LYS A 49 -12.86 13.86 0.40
C LYS A 49 -12.21 13.17 -0.78
N ASN A 50 -13.02 12.57 -1.62
CA ASN A 50 -12.64 11.93 -2.86
C ASN A 50 -12.49 12.98 -3.97
N TYR A 51 -11.36 12.95 -4.66
CA TYR A 51 -11.13 13.75 -5.86
C TYR A 51 -11.03 12.88 -7.12
N GLY A 52 -11.14 11.56 -7.01
CA GLY A 52 -11.12 10.61 -8.12
C GLY A 52 -11.82 9.31 -7.73
N CYS A 53 -11.60 8.23 -8.49
CA CYS A 53 -12.11 6.91 -8.12
C CYS A 53 -11.32 6.41 -6.90
N ASP A 54 -11.97 6.39 -5.73
CA ASP A 54 -11.41 5.89 -4.47
C ASP A 54 -10.08 6.55 -4.03
N CYS A 55 -9.77 7.74 -4.54
CA CYS A 55 -8.58 8.50 -4.18
C CYS A 55 -8.93 9.92 -3.77
N GLY A 56 -8.18 10.46 -2.81
CA GLY A 56 -8.53 11.74 -2.23
C GLY A 56 -7.53 12.26 -1.22
N ILE A 57 -8.01 13.17 -0.37
CA ILE A 57 -7.24 13.75 0.73
C ILE A 57 -8.02 13.59 2.02
N THR A 58 -7.32 13.12 3.05
CA THR A 58 -7.81 13.06 4.43
C THR A 58 -7.18 14.18 5.24
N VAL A 59 -7.98 14.85 6.06
CA VAL A 59 -7.57 15.88 7.00
C VAL A 59 -7.96 15.42 8.40
N CYS A 60 -6.98 15.32 9.29
CA CYS A 60 -7.16 14.97 10.69
C CYS A 60 -6.88 16.20 11.56
N GLY A 61 -7.66 16.33 12.62
CA GLY A 61 -7.52 17.41 13.57
C GLY A 61 -8.35 17.20 14.82
N GLN A 62 -8.33 18.18 15.71
CA GLN A 62 -9.07 18.15 16.96
C GLN A 62 -9.90 19.43 17.13
N TYR A 63 -11.03 19.30 17.80
CA TYR A 63 -11.76 20.46 18.30
C TYR A 63 -11.25 20.84 19.68
N ASP A 64 -10.99 22.14 19.88
CA ASP A 64 -10.67 22.70 21.19
C ASP A 64 -11.93 23.01 22.03
N GLU A 65 -11.73 23.56 23.22
CA GLU A 65 -12.79 23.93 24.15
C GLU A 65 -13.72 25.04 23.60
N ASP A 66 -13.22 25.87 22.67
CA ASP A 66 -13.96 26.95 22.00
C ASP A 66 -14.69 26.47 20.73
N ASN A 67 -14.65 25.15 20.47
CA ASN A 67 -15.26 24.51 19.31
C ASN A 67 -14.61 24.93 17.96
N GLU A 68 -13.36 25.41 18.00
CA GLU A 68 -12.55 25.67 16.81
C GLU A 68 -11.82 24.40 16.38
N PHE A 69 -11.84 24.11 15.07
CA PHE A 69 -11.18 22.93 14.50
C PHE A 69 -9.73 23.24 14.16
N HIS A 70 -8.80 22.59 14.86
CA HIS A 70 -7.37 22.69 14.61
C HIS A 70 -6.89 21.51 13.78
N VAL A 71 -6.39 21.81 12.57
CA VAL A 71 -5.80 20.81 11.68
C VAL A 71 -4.44 20.38 12.21
N GLU A 72 -4.29 19.09 12.52
CA GLU A 72 -3.00 18.52 12.92
C GLU A 72 -2.18 18.07 11.72
N TYR A 73 -2.80 17.30 10.82
CA TYR A 73 -2.15 16.77 9.64
C TYR A 73 -3.13 16.44 8.52
N SER A 74 -2.60 16.30 7.32
CA SER A 74 -3.34 15.84 6.15
C SER A 74 -2.46 14.95 5.29
N PHE A 75 -3.09 13.99 4.62
CA PHE A 75 -2.40 13.03 3.76
C PHE A 75 -3.26 12.66 2.55
N PRO A 76 -2.64 12.40 1.38
CA PRO A 76 -3.34 11.79 0.26
C PRO A 76 -3.66 10.32 0.58
N PHE A 77 -4.79 9.84 0.12
CA PHE A 77 -5.16 8.43 0.24
C PHE A 77 -5.60 7.86 -1.10
N PHE A 78 -5.47 6.55 -1.22
CA PHE A 78 -6.10 5.76 -2.26
C PHE A 78 -6.60 4.46 -1.63
N ARG A 79 -7.88 4.14 -1.83
CA ARG A 79 -8.52 2.94 -1.29
C ARG A 79 -8.57 1.92 -2.40
N GLY A 80 -7.94 0.78 -2.12
CA GLY A 80 -7.82 -0.32 -3.06
C GLY A 80 -9.04 -1.21 -2.98
N THR A 81 -9.10 -2.14 -3.91
CA THR A 81 -10.10 -3.18 -3.97
C THR A 81 -9.57 -4.47 -3.36
N GLY A 82 -10.44 -5.21 -2.67
CA GLY A 82 -10.13 -6.53 -2.13
C GLY A 82 -9.40 -6.52 -0.77
N ILE A 83 -9.32 -7.70 -0.17
CA ILE A 83 -8.59 -7.96 1.07
C ILE A 83 -7.23 -8.52 0.69
N THR A 84 -6.16 -7.83 1.09
CA THR A 84 -4.77 -8.23 0.82
C THR A 84 -4.28 -9.28 1.81
N SER A 85 -4.64 -9.13 3.09
CA SER A 85 -4.26 -10.05 4.15
C SER A 85 -5.32 -10.11 5.25
N GLN A 86 -5.33 -11.22 5.99
CA GLN A 86 -6.09 -11.41 7.23
C GLN A 86 -5.17 -11.77 8.40
N GLU A 87 -3.86 -11.58 8.24
CA GLU A 87 -2.89 -11.79 9.31
C GLU A 87 -3.06 -10.74 10.41
N SER A 88 -2.48 -11.01 11.58
CA SER A 88 -2.54 -10.10 12.72
C SER A 88 -1.78 -8.81 12.42
N VAL A 89 -2.44 -7.67 12.60
CA VAL A 89 -1.85 -6.34 12.45
C VAL A 89 -1.59 -5.73 13.82
N VAL A 90 -0.36 -5.30 14.06
CA VAL A 90 0.03 -4.47 15.20
C VAL A 90 -0.04 -3.01 14.77
N VAL A 91 -0.79 -2.19 15.51
CA VAL A 91 -0.95 -0.76 15.19
C VAL A 91 -0.23 0.07 16.24
N GLU A 92 0.75 0.87 15.81
CA GLU A 92 1.55 1.76 16.64
C GLU A 92 1.29 3.23 16.30
N ARG A 93 1.28 4.09 17.33
CA ARG A 93 1.12 5.54 17.16
C ARG A 93 2.48 6.19 16.90
N HIS A 94 2.56 7.09 15.93
CA HIS A 94 3.74 7.90 15.72
C HIS A 94 4.00 8.86 16.90
N ALA A 95 5.26 9.14 17.21
CA ALA A 95 5.64 9.90 18.40
C ALA A 95 5.17 11.36 18.42
N GLU A 96 5.00 12.00 17.24
CA GLU A 96 4.74 13.44 17.13
C GLU A 96 3.28 13.79 16.78
N LYS A 97 2.46 12.84 16.34
CA LYS A 97 1.11 13.09 15.80
C LYS A 97 0.16 11.94 16.12
N GLU A 98 -1.14 12.19 16.16
CA GLU A 98 -2.21 11.15 16.18
C GLU A 98 -2.35 10.44 14.82
N SER A 99 -1.22 10.07 14.23
CA SER A 99 -1.12 9.23 13.03
C SER A 99 -0.54 7.87 13.43
N TYR A 100 -0.93 6.83 12.70
CA TYR A 100 -0.66 5.45 13.09
C TYR A 100 0.02 4.70 11.94
N ALA A 101 0.93 3.81 12.30
CA ALA A 101 1.49 2.81 11.40
C ALA A 101 0.95 1.43 11.79
N GLY A 102 0.62 0.62 10.78
CA GLY A 102 0.35 -0.80 10.95
C GLY A 102 1.57 -1.62 10.56
N ALA A 103 1.86 -2.66 11.34
CA ALA A 103 2.83 -3.68 11.03
C ALA A 103 2.11 -5.03 10.88
N CYS A 104 2.32 -5.71 9.76
CA CYS A 104 1.72 -7.00 9.44
C CYS A 104 2.81 -7.95 8.96
N ASP A 105 2.94 -9.10 9.62
CA ASP A 105 3.86 -10.15 9.19
C ASP A 105 3.17 -11.04 8.15
N ASP A 106 3.42 -10.78 6.87
CA ASP A 106 2.94 -11.63 5.77
C ASP A 106 4.05 -12.57 5.30
N MET A 107 3.91 -13.85 5.61
CA MET A 107 4.94 -14.85 5.29
C MET A 107 5.21 -14.98 3.79
N ARG A 108 4.24 -14.62 2.92
CA ARG A 108 4.43 -14.64 1.45
C ARG A 108 5.52 -13.68 0.98
N LEU A 109 5.75 -12.59 1.72
CA LEU A 109 6.82 -11.65 1.43
C LEU A 109 8.11 -11.94 2.18
N GLY A 110 8.07 -12.78 3.21
CA GLY A 110 9.23 -13.06 4.07
C GLY A 110 9.72 -11.84 4.87
N VAL A 111 8.96 -10.75 4.91
CA VAL A 111 9.29 -9.50 5.61
C VAL A 111 8.06 -8.91 6.29
N THR A 112 8.26 -8.18 7.40
CA THR A 112 7.21 -7.39 8.03
C THR A 112 6.81 -6.21 7.13
N LEU A 113 5.54 -6.14 6.77
CA LEU A 113 4.95 -5.02 6.07
C LEU A 113 4.60 -3.91 7.06
N ILE A 114 5.21 -2.75 6.89
CA ILE A 114 4.89 -1.54 7.65
C ILE A 114 4.16 -0.59 6.71
N PHE A 115 3.01 -0.09 7.12
CA PHE A 115 2.18 0.78 6.28
C PHE A 115 1.56 1.91 7.09
N TYR A 116 1.24 3.00 6.41
CA TYR A 116 0.51 4.10 7.00
C TYR A 116 -0.99 3.76 7.12
N LEU A 117 -1.57 3.88 8.32
CA LEU A 117 -2.98 3.57 8.55
C LEU A 117 -3.90 4.68 8.00
N GLN A 118 -4.82 4.33 7.11
CA GLN A 118 -5.72 5.29 6.44
C GLN A 118 -6.96 5.67 7.28
N ASN A 119 -7.42 4.80 8.18
CA ASN A 119 -8.62 5.00 8.99
C ASN A 119 -8.33 5.04 10.51
N PRO A 120 -7.46 5.96 10.99
CA PRO A 120 -7.11 6.06 12.41
C PRO A 120 -8.31 6.38 13.31
N ALA A 121 -9.27 7.20 12.87
CA ALA A 121 -10.44 7.53 13.67
C ALA A 121 -11.33 6.30 13.95
N GLU A 122 -11.52 5.44 12.94
CA GLU A 122 -12.28 4.20 13.08
C GLU A 122 -11.58 3.20 14.00
N TYR A 123 -10.25 3.05 13.83
CA TYR A 123 -9.42 2.27 14.73
C TYR A 123 -9.54 2.73 16.20
N MET A 124 -9.48 4.05 16.46
CA MET A 124 -9.66 4.59 17.81
C MET A 124 -11.02 4.22 18.39
N LEU A 125 -12.10 4.36 17.62
CA LEU A 125 -13.45 4.03 18.07
C LEU A 125 -13.58 2.55 18.47
N GLU A 126 -13.10 1.64 17.62
CA GLU A 126 -13.18 0.21 17.91
C GLU A 126 -12.25 -0.22 19.05
N LYS A 127 -11.08 0.41 19.16
CA LYS A 127 -10.18 0.25 20.31
C LYS A 127 -10.84 0.70 21.61
N TYR A 128 -11.52 1.84 21.63
CA TYR A 128 -12.23 2.34 22.81
C TYR A 128 -13.46 1.50 23.18
N LYS A 129 -14.13 0.90 22.19
CA LYS A 129 -15.21 -0.08 22.43
C LYS A 129 -14.70 -1.43 22.93
N GLY A 130 -13.40 -1.72 22.82
CA GLY A 130 -12.83 -3.03 23.15
C GLY A 130 -13.12 -4.11 22.10
N ASN A 131 -13.41 -3.72 20.86
CA ASN A 131 -13.82 -4.61 19.76
C ASN A 131 -12.65 -5.05 18.86
N MET A 132 -11.41 -4.84 19.28
CA MET A 132 -10.24 -5.27 18.50
C MET A 132 -10.21 -6.79 18.41
N ARG A 133 -10.47 -7.33 17.22
CA ARG A 133 -10.34 -8.76 16.90
C ARG A 133 -8.94 -9.04 16.38
N GLU A 134 -8.42 -10.23 16.66
CA GLU A 134 -7.24 -10.73 15.96
C GLU A 134 -7.60 -11.05 14.50
N GLY A 135 -6.69 -10.75 13.57
CA GLY A 135 -6.87 -11.02 12.14
C GLY A 135 -7.91 -10.13 11.45
N GLN A 136 -7.93 -8.83 11.75
CA GLN A 136 -8.75 -7.89 11.01
C GLN A 136 -8.37 -7.91 9.52
N PRO A 137 -9.35 -8.01 8.60
CA PRO A 137 -9.05 -7.92 7.19
C PRO A 137 -8.35 -6.59 6.89
N LEU A 138 -7.27 -6.68 6.12
CA LEU A 138 -6.42 -5.57 5.73
C LEU A 138 -6.46 -5.41 4.21
N THR A 139 -6.73 -4.20 3.75
CA THR A 139 -6.50 -3.80 2.35
C THR A 139 -5.26 -2.93 2.30
N ILE A 140 -4.28 -3.36 1.50
CA ILE A 140 -3.04 -2.60 1.28
C ILE A 140 -3.14 -1.88 -0.06
N THR A 141 -2.58 -0.67 -0.10
CA THR A 141 -2.47 0.14 -1.31
C THR A 141 -1.13 0.84 -1.40
N GLY A 142 -0.71 1.13 -2.63
CA GLY A 142 0.49 1.90 -2.90
C GLY A 142 0.18 3.24 -3.57
N LEU A 143 0.68 4.33 -3.03
CA LEU A 143 0.77 5.60 -3.74
C LEU A 143 2.13 5.68 -4.41
N ALA A 144 2.20 5.58 -5.74
CA ALA A 144 3.46 5.57 -6.47
C ALA A 144 3.89 6.97 -6.90
N ARG A 145 5.06 7.42 -6.45
CA ARG A 145 5.59 8.75 -6.82
C ARG A 145 6.16 8.77 -8.24
N GLU A 146 6.72 7.64 -8.66
CA GLU A 146 7.27 7.40 -9.98
C GLU A 146 7.12 5.91 -10.33
N GLY A 147 6.98 5.62 -11.62
CA GLY A 147 6.80 4.26 -12.08
C GLY A 147 7.25 4.08 -13.52
N LYS A 148 7.63 2.85 -13.86
CA LYS A 148 7.99 2.43 -15.21
C LYS A 148 7.27 1.14 -15.55
N ILE A 149 6.79 1.03 -16.78
CA ILE A 149 6.22 -0.20 -17.31
C ILE A 149 7.32 -0.97 -18.04
N LEU A 150 7.52 -2.21 -17.63
CA LEU A 150 8.46 -3.16 -18.20
C LEU A 150 7.70 -4.21 -19.03
N PHE A 151 8.37 -4.80 -20.00
CA PHE A 151 7.82 -5.91 -20.75
C PHE A 151 7.62 -7.15 -19.86
N PRO A 152 6.65 -8.02 -20.21
CA PRO A 152 6.55 -9.34 -19.62
C PRO A 152 7.88 -10.08 -19.76
N VAL A 153 8.19 -10.94 -18.80
CA VAL A 153 9.24 -11.93 -18.97
C VAL A 153 8.74 -12.95 -20.00
N GLN A 154 9.54 -13.25 -21.04
CA GLN A 154 9.20 -14.31 -21.98
C GLN A 154 9.31 -15.67 -21.26
N LYS A 155 8.17 -16.19 -20.82
CA LYS A 155 8.07 -17.52 -20.21
C LYS A 155 7.35 -18.47 -21.16
N ASP A 156 7.84 -19.70 -21.26
CA ASP A 156 7.13 -20.77 -21.98
C ASP A 156 5.83 -21.11 -21.21
N LYS A 157 4.76 -21.47 -21.93
CA LYS A 157 3.45 -21.77 -21.31
C LYS A 157 3.51 -22.95 -20.35
N GLU A 158 4.41 -23.89 -20.58
CA GLU A 158 4.67 -24.99 -19.64
C GLU A 158 5.41 -24.50 -18.40
N ALA A 159 6.40 -23.61 -18.56
CA ALA A 159 7.12 -23.02 -17.44
C ALA A 159 6.19 -22.21 -16.51
N VAL A 160 5.24 -21.45 -17.05
CA VAL A 160 4.25 -20.70 -16.25
C VAL A 160 3.34 -21.62 -15.43
N LYS A 161 2.99 -22.80 -15.96
CA LYS A 161 2.18 -23.78 -15.20
C LYS A 161 2.98 -24.40 -14.06
N VAL A 162 4.22 -24.80 -14.35
CA VAL A 162 5.12 -25.39 -13.35
C VAL A 162 5.38 -24.40 -12.22
N GLU A 163 5.63 -23.12 -12.54
CA GLU A 163 5.84 -22.07 -11.55
C GLU A 163 4.61 -21.86 -10.66
N ARG A 164 3.40 -21.83 -11.23
CA ARG A 164 2.16 -21.75 -10.43
C ARG A 164 1.97 -22.95 -9.49
N GLU A 165 2.40 -24.15 -9.90
CA GLU A 165 2.34 -25.34 -9.05
C GLU A 165 3.39 -25.28 -7.94
N LEU A 166 4.62 -24.87 -8.27
CA LEU A 166 5.69 -24.64 -7.30
C LEU A 166 5.28 -23.62 -6.23
N THR A 167 4.71 -22.48 -6.65
CA THR A 167 4.24 -21.44 -5.74
C THR A 167 3.15 -21.94 -4.80
N LYS A 168 2.20 -22.75 -5.30
CA LYS A 168 1.17 -23.39 -4.44
C LYS A 168 1.78 -24.36 -3.44
N ASN A 169 2.75 -25.17 -3.87
CA ASN A 169 3.45 -26.09 -2.99
C ASN A 169 4.23 -25.34 -1.91
N ARG A 170 4.96 -24.28 -2.28
CA ARG A 170 5.68 -23.42 -1.34
C ARG A 170 4.74 -22.78 -0.31
N ASN A 171 3.59 -22.28 -0.72
CA ASN A 171 2.58 -21.74 0.21
C ASN A 171 2.03 -22.80 1.18
N ASN A 172 1.85 -24.04 0.72
CA ASN A 172 1.46 -25.15 1.60
C ASN A 172 2.56 -25.49 2.62
N LEU A 173 3.83 -25.51 2.18
CA LEU A 173 4.99 -25.74 3.06
C LEU A 173 5.12 -24.64 4.11
N ILE A 174 4.92 -23.37 3.73
CA ILE A 174 4.90 -22.22 4.65
C ILE A 174 3.82 -22.41 5.73
N ALA A 175 2.61 -22.81 5.32
CA ALA A 175 1.51 -23.05 6.25
C ALA A 175 1.77 -24.25 7.18
N ALA A 176 2.42 -25.31 6.68
CA ALA A 176 2.81 -26.47 7.49
C ALA A 176 3.92 -26.10 8.49
N ALA A 177 4.94 -25.36 8.06
CA ALA A 177 6.01 -24.85 8.91
C ALA A 177 5.48 -23.94 10.04
N ARG A 178 4.42 -23.15 9.78
CA ARG A 178 3.73 -22.35 10.83
C ARG A 178 3.16 -23.21 11.96
N ASN A 179 2.80 -24.46 11.67
CA ASN A 179 2.28 -25.41 12.65
C ASN A 179 3.39 -26.22 13.37
N GLY A 180 4.66 -25.90 13.12
CA GLY A 180 5.81 -26.57 13.74
C GLY A 180 6.26 -27.84 13.03
N ASP A 181 5.95 -27.99 11.74
CA ASP A 181 6.40 -29.11 10.92
C ASP A 181 7.88 -28.94 10.53
N GLU A 182 8.77 -29.74 11.14
CA GLU A 182 10.22 -29.70 10.89
C GLU A 182 10.56 -30.15 9.46
N GLU A 183 9.81 -31.07 8.86
CA GLU A 183 10.07 -31.57 7.50
C GLU A 183 9.76 -30.45 6.48
N ALA A 184 8.66 -29.72 6.68
CA ALA A 184 8.33 -28.56 5.87
C ALA A 184 9.36 -27.42 6.01
N MET A 185 9.99 -27.27 7.19
CA MET A 185 11.09 -26.32 7.39
C MET A 185 12.35 -26.73 6.62
N GLU A 186 12.72 -28.01 6.67
CA GLU A 186 13.87 -28.53 5.91
C GLU A 186 13.67 -28.35 4.41
N ASP A 187 12.50 -28.69 3.88
CA ASP A 187 12.16 -28.52 2.46
C ASP A 187 12.27 -27.06 2.01
N LEU A 188 11.71 -26.11 2.78
CA LEU A 188 11.85 -24.67 2.48
C LEU A 188 13.31 -24.22 2.45
N THR A 189 14.15 -24.72 3.36
CA THR A 189 15.58 -24.36 3.38
C THR A 189 16.35 -24.92 2.19
N MET A 190 16.02 -26.12 1.72
CA MET A 190 16.63 -26.68 0.52
C MET A 190 16.21 -25.90 -0.73
N GLU A 191 14.91 -25.56 -0.86
CA GLU A 191 14.41 -24.73 -1.97
C GLU A 191 15.12 -23.37 -2.02
N ASP A 192 15.34 -22.72 -0.87
CA ASP A 192 16.01 -21.43 -0.81
C ASP A 192 17.51 -21.51 -1.19
N MET A 193 18.20 -22.61 -0.84
CA MET A 193 19.58 -22.83 -1.30
C MET A 193 19.67 -23.01 -2.82
N ASP A 194 18.76 -23.80 -3.40
CA ASP A 194 18.71 -24.02 -4.86
C ASP A 194 18.38 -22.73 -5.61
N MET A 195 17.43 -21.94 -5.10
CA MET A 195 17.07 -20.64 -5.66
C MET A 195 18.26 -19.66 -5.61
N TYR A 196 18.97 -19.58 -4.48
CA TYR A 196 20.14 -18.73 -4.33
C TYR A 196 21.24 -19.11 -5.33
N SER A 197 21.50 -20.41 -5.50
CA SER A 197 22.48 -20.92 -6.46
C SER A 197 22.14 -20.52 -7.90
N MET A 198 20.88 -20.75 -8.32
CA MET A 198 20.40 -20.38 -9.65
C MET A 198 20.51 -18.87 -9.92
N ILE A 199 20.12 -18.04 -8.95
CA ILE A 199 20.19 -16.57 -9.09
C ILE A 199 21.65 -16.13 -9.18
N SER A 200 22.53 -16.68 -8.34
CA SER A 200 23.95 -16.30 -8.31
C SER A 200 24.67 -16.61 -9.63
N GLU A 201 24.30 -17.69 -10.32
CA GLU A 201 24.85 -18.00 -11.65
C GLU A 201 24.33 -17.03 -12.72
N ARG A 202 23.02 -16.74 -12.71
CA ARG A 202 22.39 -15.91 -13.74
C ARG A 202 22.72 -14.43 -13.62
N ILE A 203 22.98 -13.90 -12.42
CA ILE A 203 23.38 -12.48 -12.23
C ILE A 203 24.66 -12.14 -13.00
N VAL A 204 25.54 -13.12 -13.24
CA VAL A 204 26.78 -12.92 -14.00
C VAL A 204 26.53 -12.77 -15.49
N THR A 205 25.47 -13.40 -16.03
CA THR A 205 25.23 -13.52 -17.48
C THR A 205 24.04 -12.71 -17.98
N ASP A 206 23.00 -12.53 -17.17
CA ASP A 206 21.71 -11.96 -17.55
C ASP A 206 21.49 -10.58 -16.88
N ASP A 207 20.71 -9.69 -17.51
CA ASP A 207 20.27 -8.45 -16.85
C ASP A 207 19.36 -8.82 -15.65
N VAL A 208 19.60 -8.23 -14.49
CA VAL A 208 18.82 -8.42 -13.26
C VAL A 208 17.30 -8.29 -13.50
N LEU A 209 16.88 -7.41 -14.40
CA LEU A 209 15.45 -7.23 -14.76
C LEU A 209 14.86 -8.37 -15.60
N THR A 210 15.72 -9.23 -16.17
CA THR A 210 15.36 -10.47 -16.88
C THR A 210 15.30 -11.66 -15.92
N ILE A 211 16.07 -11.60 -14.82
CA ILE A 211 16.15 -12.65 -13.81
C ILE A 211 15.04 -12.52 -12.77
N VAL A 212 14.79 -11.30 -12.30
CA VAL A 212 13.85 -11.02 -11.21
C VAL A 212 12.48 -10.70 -11.80
N ASP A 213 11.48 -11.51 -11.46
CA ASP A 213 10.11 -11.34 -11.94
C ASP A 213 9.33 -10.34 -11.08
N THR A 214 9.43 -10.51 -9.77
CA THR A 214 8.76 -9.71 -8.74
C THR A 214 9.77 -9.22 -7.70
N CYS A 215 9.51 -8.06 -7.10
CA CYS A 215 10.37 -7.46 -6.08
C CYS A 215 9.50 -6.64 -5.13
N PHE A 216 9.67 -6.85 -3.82
CA PHE A 216 9.02 -6.03 -2.81
C PHE A 216 10.05 -5.74 -1.72
N MET A 217 10.66 -4.56 -1.76
CA MET A 217 11.80 -4.23 -0.89
C MET A 217 11.61 -2.88 -0.21
N PRO A 218 11.89 -2.77 1.10
CA PRO A 218 11.93 -1.48 1.78
C PRO A 218 12.87 -0.50 1.06
N HIS A 219 12.48 0.77 1.01
CA HIS A 219 13.24 1.79 0.31
C HIS A 219 13.23 3.13 1.05
N GLY A 220 14.40 3.72 1.24
CA GLY A 220 14.52 5.04 1.86
C GLY A 220 14.67 4.97 3.38
N ILE A 221 14.34 6.09 4.04
CA ILE A 221 14.49 6.27 5.49
C ILE A 221 13.19 5.92 6.22
N GLU A 222 12.04 6.11 5.57
CA GLU A 222 10.73 5.83 6.13
C GLU A 222 10.40 4.35 5.93
N CYS A 223 9.90 3.70 6.98
CA CYS A 223 9.65 2.26 7.00
C CYS A 223 8.46 1.84 6.11
N ASP A 224 7.61 2.77 5.71
CA ASP A 224 6.41 2.56 4.90
C ASP A 224 6.63 2.83 3.40
N GLN A 225 7.88 3.00 2.98
CA GLN A 225 8.25 3.19 1.58
C GLN A 225 8.87 1.92 0.99
N TYR A 226 8.41 1.53 -0.20
CA TYR A 226 8.82 0.30 -0.85
C TYR A 226 9.13 0.49 -2.34
N SER A 227 10.14 -0.22 -2.81
CA SER A 227 10.35 -0.48 -4.24
C SER A 227 9.61 -1.75 -4.61
N VAL A 228 8.62 -1.61 -5.49
CA VAL A 228 7.80 -2.74 -5.95
C VAL A 228 8.04 -2.99 -7.43
N MET A 229 8.16 -4.26 -7.78
CA MET A 229 8.03 -4.78 -9.13
C MET A 229 7.05 -5.94 -9.15
N GLY A 230 6.06 -5.91 -10.02
CA GLY A 230 5.08 -6.99 -10.16
C GLY A 230 4.31 -6.94 -11.45
N GLU A 231 3.56 -8.00 -11.74
CA GLU A 231 2.73 -8.11 -12.94
C GLU A 231 1.45 -7.28 -12.78
N ILE A 232 1.05 -6.58 -13.84
CA ILE A 232 -0.21 -5.82 -13.89
C ILE A 232 -1.32 -6.80 -14.28
N VAL A 233 -2.24 -7.03 -13.36
CA VAL A 233 -3.39 -7.93 -13.57
C VAL A 233 -4.58 -7.16 -14.12
N ASP A 234 -4.78 -5.92 -13.66
CA ASP A 234 -5.82 -5.02 -14.15
C ASP A 234 -5.35 -3.57 -14.05
N PHE A 235 -5.96 -2.68 -14.83
CA PHE A 235 -5.72 -1.25 -14.70
C PHE A 235 -6.91 -0.41 -15.18
N VAL A 236 -7.12 0.71 -14.49
CA VAL A 236 -8.14 1.69 -14.84
C VAL A 236 -7.55 3.09 -14.83
N ASN A 237 -8.00 3.93 -15.76
CA ASN A 237 -7.63 5.34 -15.79
C ASN A 237 -8.83 6.20 -15.45
N PHE A 238 -8.60 7.19 -14.60
CA PHE A 238 -9.61 8.19 -14.25
C PHE A 238 -8.95 9.58 -14.17
N LYS A 239 -9.73 10.60 -13.82
CA LYS A 239 -9.23 11.96 -13.68
C LYS A 239 -9.57 12.50 -12.31
N ASN A 240 -8.67 13.33 -11.79
CA ASN A 240 -8.97 14.14 -10.63
C ASN A 240 -10.04 15.18 -11.00
N ILE A 241 -11.14 15.26 -10.26
CA ILE A 241 -12.30 16.12 -10.54
C ILE A 241 -11.99 17.61 -10.38
N LEU A 242 -11.03 17.96 -9.53
CA LEU A 242 -10.64 19.34 -9.25
C LEU A 242 -9.57 19.83 -10.23
N THR A 243 -8.53 19.03 -10.45
CA THR A 243 -7.35 19.44 -11.24
C THR A 243 -7.41 18.97 -12.69
N GLY A 244 -8.24 17.97 -13.00
CA GLY A 244 -8.32 17.33 -14.31
C GLY A 244 -7.12 16.41 -14.64
N GLU A 245 -6.18 16.24 -13.71
CA GLU A 245 -5.00 15.39 -13.91
C GLU A 245 -5.41 13.92 -14.09
N LYS A 246 -4.79 13.24 -15.05
CA LYS A 246 -5.10 11.84 -15.37
C LYS A 246 -4.33 10.92 -14.43
N LEU A 247 -5.04 10.02 -13.77
CA LEU A 247 -4.54 9.06 -12.81
C LEU A 247 -4.71 7.65 -13.37
N CYS A 248 -3.77 6.78 -13.03
CA CYS A 248 -3.77 5.37 -13.38
C CYS A 248 -3.73 4.55 -12.10
N GLN A 249 -4.75 3.72 -11.93
CA GLN A 249 -4.80 2.67 -10.92
C GLN A 249 -4.43 1.36 -11.59
N MET A 250 -3.57 0.57 -10.95
CA MET A 250 -3.14 -0.74 -11.40
C MET A 250 -3.26 -1.72 -10.26
N THR A 251 -3.87 -2.88 -10.51
CA THR A 251 -3.79 -4.03 -9.61
C THR A 251 -2.52 -4.79 -9.95
N ILE A 252 -1.62 -4.90 -8.98
CA ILE A 252 -0.30 -5.50 -9.15
C ILE A 252 -0.26 -6.82 -8.37
N GLU A 253 0.16 -7.88 -9.03
CA GLU A 253 0.51 -9.16 -8.42
C GLU A 253 2.02 -9.22 -8.20
N CYS A 254 2.42 -9.33 -6.94
CA CYS A 254 3.81 -9.42 -6.52
C CYS A 254 3.92 -10.44 -5.38
N ASN A 255 4.67 -11.54 -5.60
CA ASN A 255 4.86 -12.59 -4.59
C ASN A 255 3.54 -13.10 -3.97
N ASP A 256 2.57 -13.46 -4.81
CA ASP A 256 1.20 -13.90 -4.42
C ASP A 256 0.38 -12.91 -3.59
N ILE A 257 0.82 -11.65 -3.54
CA ILE A 257 0.06 -10.55 -2.97
C ILE A 257 -0.46 -9.69 -4.11
N GLN A 258 -1.77 -9.52 -4.13
CA GLN A 258 -2.44 -8.59 -5.01
C GLN A 258 -2.84 -7.35 -4.23
N PHE A 259 -2.44 -6.19 -4.73
CA PHE A 259 -2.79 -4.91 -4.15
C PHE A 259 -2.81 -3.82 -5.23
N ASP A 260 -3.54 -2.75 -4.94
CA ASP A 260 -3.73 -1.67 -5.90
C ASP A 260 -2.71 -0.55 -5.71
N VAL A 261 -2.22 -0.03 -6.83
CA VAL A 261 -1.28 1.09 -6.88
C VAL A 261 -1.87 2.24 -7.70
N CYS A 262 -1.87 3.45 -7.13
CA CYS A 262 -2.27 4.67 -7.81
C CYS A 262 -1.05 5.53 -8.17
N ILE A 263 -0.97 5.95 -9.43
CA ILE A 263 0.07 6.83 -9.96
C ILE A 263 -0.53 7.92 -10.85
N ASN A 264 0.10 9.09 -10.88
CA ASN A 264 -0.20 10.09 -11.89
C ASN A 264 0.32 9.65 -13.25
N CYS A 265 -0.49 9.70 -14.31
CA CYS A 265 -0.04 9.32 -15.65
C CYS A 265 1.16 10.14 -16.13
N ALA A 266 1.34 11.37 -15.64
CA ALA A 266 2.50 12.20 -15.97
C ALA A 266 3.82 11.67 -15.37
N ASP A 267 3.74 10.85 -14.33
CA ASP A 267 4.87 10.26 -13.62
C ASP A 267 5.08 8.77 -13.95
N LEU A 268 4.28 8.22 -14.87
CA LEU A 268 4.37 6.86 -15.36
C LEU A 268 5.09 6.83 -16.71
N LEU A 269 6.22 6.13 -16.78
CA LEU A 269 6.98 5.93 -18.00
C LEU A 269 6.59 4.60 -18.68
N GLY A 270 6.11 4.69 -19.92
CA GLY A 270 5.60 3.54 -20.68
C GLY A 270 4.08 3.39 -20.56
N GLU A 271 3.53 2.42 -21.30
CA GLU A 271 2.09 2.22 -21.37
C GLU A 271 1.67 1.01 -20.52
N PRO A 272 0.78 1.19 -19.51
CA PRO A 272 0.28 0.07 -18.71
C PRO A 272 -0.57 -0.85 -19.58
N ALA A 273 -0.38 -2.16 -19.39
CA ALA A 273 -1.19 -3.18 -20.03
C ALA A 273 -1.15 -4.45 -19.17
N VAL A 274 -2.25 -5.21 -19.18
CA VAL A 274 -2.32 -6.50 -18.48
C VAL A 274 -1.21 -7.43 -18.98
N GLY A 275 -0.53 -8.10 -18.05
CA GLY A 275 0.63 -8.96 -18.29
C GLY A 275 1.95 -8.22 -18.43
N ARG A 276 1.97 -6.87 -18.51
CA ARG A 276 3.22 -6.11 -18.35
C ARG A 276 3.58 -6.01 -16.87
N ARG A 277 4.81 -5.60 -16.58
CA ARG A 277 5.27 -5.42 -15.20
C ARG A 277 5.35 -3.95 -14.83
N PHE A 278 4.84 -3.58 -13.67
CA PHE A 278 5.07 -2.28 -13.08
C PHE A 278 6.33 -2.34 -12.23
N LYS A 279 7.19 -1.32 -12.29
CA LYS A 279 8.27 -1.07 -11.34
C LYS A 279 8.15 0.36 -10.81
N GLY A 280 8.05 0.57 -9.50
CA GLY A 280 7.93 1.91 -8.94
C GLY A 280 8.25 2.00 -7.47
N LEU A 281 8.44 3.23 -7.00
CA LEU A 281 8.58 3.56 -5.58
C LEU A 281 7.21 3.99 -5.04
N ILE A 282 6.73 3.24 -4.06
CA ILE A 282 5.42 3.42 -3.45
C ILE A 282 5.54 3.83 -1.99
N TRP A 283 4.60 4.65 -1.55
CA TRP A 283 4.26 4.77 -0.14
C TRP A 283 3.10 3.82 0.16
N LEU A 284 3.34 2.89 1.07
CA LEU A 284 2.42 1.84 1.43
C LEU A 284 1.43 2.35 2.46
N GLN A 285 0.15 2.18 2.16
CA GLN A 285 -0.95 2.52 3.05
C GLN A 285 -1.84 1.31 3.27
N GLY A 286 -2.49 1.27 4.42
CA GLY A 286 -3.40 0.17 4.77
C GLY A 286 -4.68 0.66 5.40
N GLN A 287 -5.76 -0.03 5.08
CA GLN A 287 -7.08 0.15 5.68
C GLN A 287 -7.46 -1.12 6.43
N LEU A 288 -7.76 -0.97 7.72
CA LEU A 288 -8.30 -2.06 8.55
C LEU A 288 -9.81 -2.10 8.43
N HIS A 289 -10.37 -3.29 8.29
CA HIS A 289 -11.82 -3.51 8.26
C HIS A 289 -12.30 -4.08 9.59
N PHE A 290 -13.29 -3.41 10.21
CA PHE A 290 -13.81 -3.71 11.54
C PHE A 290 -15.20 -4.36 11.52
#